data_AF-A0A3B4ZEC0-F1
#
_entry.id   AF-A0A3B4ZEC0-F1
#
_cell.length_a   1.000
_cell.length_b   1.000
_cell.length_c   1.000
_cell.angle_alpha   90.00
_cell.angle_beta   90.00
_cell.angle_gamma   90.00
#
_symmetry.space_group_name_H-M   'P 1'
#
loop_
_entity.id
_entity.type
_entity.pdbx_description
1 polymer ?
#
loop_
_entity_poly.entity_id
_entity_poly.type
_entity_poly.pdbx_seq_one_letter_code
_entity_poly.pdbx_strand_id
1 'polypeptide(L)'
;MAPGLIIQAVRVTKPNIPESIRRNYELMESEKTKLLISQQTQKVVEKEAETERIKAVIEAEKVAQVAEIKFGQKVMEKETEKKISEIEDSAFLARQRAKADAEFYTAQRTAEANKVKLTPEYLELMKYKAIAANSKIYFGNDIPHMFVDSAGSSIKASAAMDIVGEQILDLD
;
A
#
# COMPACT_ATOMS: atom_id res chain seq x y z
N MET A 1 -111.15 -18.03 -24.72
CA MET A 1 -110.71 -17.50 -23.41
C MET A 1 -111.93 -16.90 -22.73
N ALA A 2 -112.37 -17.49 -21.62
CA ALA A 2 -113.55 -16.99 -20.91
C ALA A 2 -113.18 -15.71 -20.12
N PRO A 3 -113.90 -14.59 -20.32
CA PRO A 3 -113.64 -13.35 -19.59
C PRO A 3 -114.08 -13.50 -18.13
N GLY A 4 -113.14 -13.35 -17.18
CA GLY A 4 -113.39 -13.43 -15.73
C GLY A 4 -112.26 -13.98 -14.86
N LEU A 5 -111.19 -14.54 -15.43
CA LEU A 5 -110.05 -15.10 -14.70
C LEU A 5 -108.82 -14.17 -14.78
N ILE A 6 -108.34 -13.71 -13.62
CA ILE A 6 -107.10 -12.93 -13.47
C ILE A 6 -105.99 -13.88 -13.03
N ILE A 7 -104.96 -14.03 -13.86
CA ILE A 7 -103.78 -14.83 -13.53
C ILE A 7 -102.89 -13.98 -12.60
N GLN A 8 -102.73 -14.41 -11.35
CA GLN A 8 -101.93 -13.66 -10.36
C GLN A 8 -100.43 -13.95 -10.48
N ALA A 9 -100.04 -15.20 -10.79
CA ALA A 9 -98.66 -15.57 -11.09
C ALA A 9 -98.61 -16.87 -11.89
N VAL A 10 -97.71 -16.92 -12.88
CA VAL A 10 -97.37 -18.16 -13.59
C VAL A 10 -96.02 -18.62 -13.09
N ARG A 11 -95.98 -19.81 -12.49
CA ARG A 11 -94.72 -20.48 -12.15
C ARG A 11 -94.48 -21.58 -13.17
N VAL A 12 -93.34 -21.54 -13.81
CA VAL A 12 -92.83 -22.65 -14.62
C VAL A 12 -92.06 -23.61 -13.73
N THR A 13 -92.27 -24.90 -13.94
CA THR A 13 -91.46 -25.93 -13.32
C THR A 13 -90.08 -25.94 -13.98
N LYS A 14 -89.04 -26.21 -13.19
CA LYS A 14 -87.69 -26.34 -13.74
C LYS A 14 -87.67 -27.56 -14.66
N PRO A 15 -87.32 -27.41 -15.96
CA PRO A 15 -87.29 -28.53 -16.88
C PRO A 15 -86.27 -29.56 -16.38
N ASN A 16 -86.67 -30.84 -16.36
CA ASN A 16 -85.77 -31.92 -15.95
C ASN A 16 -84.83 -32.25 -17.11
N ILE A 17 -83.55 -31.91 -16.95
CA ILE A 17 -82.52 -32.17 -17.95
C ILE A 17 -82.07 -33.63 -17.82
N PRO A 18 -82.20 -34.45 -18.88
CA PRO A 18 -81.71 -35.82 -18.88
C PRO A 18 -80.23 -35.92 -18.50
N GLU A 19 -79.86 -36.97 -17.76
CA GLU A 19 -78.49 -37.14 -17.23
C GLU A 19 -77.40 -37.24 -18.32
N SER A 20 -77.76 -37.67 -19.54
CA SER A 20 -76.85 -37.71 -20.68
C SER A 20 -76.35 -36.32 -21.09
N ILE A 21 -77.26 -35.33 -21.14
CA ILE A 21 -76.93 -33.95 -21.51
C ILE A 21 -76.11 -33.28 -20.39
N ARG A 22 -76.45 -33.56 -19.14
CA ARG A 22 -75.72 -33.06 -17.97
C ARG A 22 -74.25 -33.49 -17.98
N ARG A 23 -73.99 -34.80 -18.14
CA ARG A 23 -72.63 -35.34 -18.19
C ARG A 23 -71.80 -34.78 -19.33
N ASN A 24 -72.40 -34.60 -20.51
CA ASN A 24 -71.69 -34.01 -21.66
C ASN A 24 -71.32 -32.54 -21.42
N TYR A 25 -72.22 -31.76 -20.80
CA TYR A 25 -71.94 -30.37 -20.46
C TYR A 25 -70.84 -30.26 -19.40
N GLU A 26 -70.86 -31.13 -18.38
CA GLU A 26 -69.84 -31.19 -17.34
C GLU A 26 -68.45 -31.54 -17.92
N LEU A 27 -68.37 -32.52 -18.83
CA LEU A 27 -67.13 -32.89 -19.51
C LEU A 27 -66.59 -31.72 -20.35
N MET A 28 -67.44 -31.10 -21.16
CA MET A 28 -67.06 -29.96 -22.00
C MET A 28 -66.52 -28.78 -21.17
N GLU A 29 -67.19 -28.42 -20.07
CA GLU A 29 -66.73 -27.34 -19.20
C GLU A 29 -65.41 -27.69 -18.49
N SER A 30 -65.22 -28.96 -18.12
CA SER A 30 -63.96 -29.43 -17.52
C SER A 30 -62.78 -29.35 -18.50
N GLU A 31 -63.00 -29.70 -19.77
CA GLU A 31 -61.99 -29.62 -20.83
C GLU A 31 -61.67 -28.17 -21.19
N LYS A 32 -62.70 -27.32 -21.31
CA LYS A 32 -62.54 -25.89 -21.54
C LYS A 32 -61.72 -25.23 -20.44
N THR A 33 -62.01 -25.56 -19.18
CA THR A 33 -61.26 -25.05 -18.03
C THR A 33 -59.81 -25.55 -18.05
N LYS A 34 -59.59 -26.83 -18.35
CA LYS A 34 -58.24 -27.40 -18.47
C LYS A 34 -57.43 -26.74 -19.58
N LEU A 35 -58.05 -26.48 -20.74
CA LEU A 35 -57.40 -25.79 -21.85
C LEU A 35 -56.97 -24.37 -21.44
N LEU A 36 -57.87 -23.61 -20.81
CA LEU A 36 -57.58 -22.26 -20.30
C LEU A 36 -56.43 -22.26 -19.29
N ILE A 37 -56.43 -23.21 -18.36
CA ILE A 37 -55.34 -23.37 -17.39
C ILE A 37 -54.03 -23.64 -18.12
N SER A 38 -54.01 -24.59 -19.07
CA SER A 38 -52.79 -24.93 -19.82
C SER A 38 -52.22 -23.73 -20.59
N GLN A 39 -53.07 -22.95 -21.25
CA GLN A 39 -52.68 -21.75 -21.97
C GLN A 39 -52.12 -20.68 -21.03
N GLN A 40 -52.72 -20.51 -19.85
CA GLN A 40 -52.25 -19.56 -18.86
C GLN A 40 -50.90 -20.00 -18.26
N THR A 41 -50.74 -21.30 -17.96
CA THR A 41 -49.46 -21.83 -17.47
C THR A 41 -48.35 -21.69 -18.50
N GLN A 42 -48.63 -21.89 -19.79
CA GLN A 42 -47.65 -21.66 -20.86
C GLN A 42 -47.20 -20.20 -20.89
N LYS A 43 -48.14 -19.25 -20.82
CA LYS A 43 -47.82 -17.81 -20.77
C LYS A 43 -47.01 -17.41 -19.53
N VAL A 44 -47.25 -18.06 -18.39
CA VAL A 44 -46.45 -17.81 -17.16
C VAL A 44 -45.02 -18.30 -17.37
N VAL A 45 -44.84 -19.53 -17.87
CA VAL A 45 -43.51 -20.10 -18.14
C VAL A 45 -42.72 -19.27 -19.15
N GLU A 46 -43.36 -18.80 -20.23
CA GLU A 46 -42.71 -17.91 -21.21
C GLU A 46 -42.21 -16.62 -20.56
N LYS A 47 -43.05 -15.96 -19.75
CA LYS A 47 -42.69 -14.72 -19.05
C LYS A 47 -41.65 -14.93 -17.97
N GLU A 48 -41.71 -16.05 -17.26
CA GLU A 48 -40.70 -16.42 -16.26
C GLU A 48 -39.35 -16.64 -16.93
N ALA A 49 -39.29 -17.36 -18.06
CA ALA A 49 -38.07 -17.56 -18.82
C ALA A 49 -37.49 -16.23 -19.35
N GLU A 50 -38.33 -15.32 -19.82
CA GLU A 50 -37.89 -13.96 -20.20
C GLU A 50 -37.34 -13.18 -19.00
N THR A 51 -38.04 -13.25 -17.87
CA THR A 51 -37.63 -12.60 -16.62
C THR A 51 -36.30 -13.14 -16.12
N GLU A 52 -36.09 -14.46 -16.18
CA GLU A 52 -34.83 -15.10 -15.79
C GLU A 52 -33.67 -14.68 -16.70
N ARG A 53 -33.90 -14.59 -18.01
CA ARG A 53 -32.88 -14.10 -18.96
C ARG A 53 -32.49 -12.65 -18.66
N ILE A 54 -33.47 -11.78 -18.47
CA ILE A 54 -33.23 -10.36 -18.13
C ILE A 54 -32.50 -10.25 -16.79
N LYS A 55 -32.93 -11.03 -15.79
CA LYS A 55 -32.29 -11.07 -14.47
C LYS A 55 -30.83 -11.51 -14.56
N ALA A 56 -30.52 -12.52 -15.37
CA ALA A 56 -29.15 -12.99 -15.56
C ALA A 56 -28.26 -11.92 -16.22
N VAL A 57 -28.78 -11.19 -17.21
CA VAL A 57 -28.06 -10.07 -17.85
C VAL A 57 -27.79 -8.95 -16.83
N ILE A 58 -28.80 -8.53 -16.09
CA ILE A 58 -28.67 -7.49 -15.06
C ILE A 58 -27.67 -7.91 -13.98
N GLU A 59 -27.69 -9.19 -13.59
CA GLU A 59 -26.74 -9.72 -12.60
C GLU A 59 -25.30 -9.70 -13.12
N ALA A 60 -25.08 -10.11 -14.38
CA ALA A 60 -23.77 -10.03 -15.02
C ALA A 60 -23.26 -8.58 -15.12
N GLU A 61 -24.11 -7.64 -15.53
CA GLU A 61 -23.78 -6.21 -15.59
C GLU A 61 -23.45 -5.64 -14.22
N LYS A 62 -24.24 -5.99 -13.19
CA LYS A 62 -23.97 -5.59 -11.82
C LYS A 62 -22.61 -6.08 -11.34
N VAL A 63 -22.28 -7.35 -11.60
CA VAL A 63 -20.98 -7.91 -11.22
C VAL A 63 -19.84 -7.19 -11.95
N ALA A 64 -19.99 -6.89 -13.24
CA ALA A 64 -19.01 -6.14 -14.00
C ALA A 64 -18.78 -4.73 -13.42
N GLN A 65 -19.84 -3.99 -13.12
CA GLN A 65 -19.73 -2.66 -12.50
C GLN A 65 -19.08 -2.71 -11.11
N VAL A 66 -19.45 -3.69 -10.29
CA VAL A 66 -18.82 -3.87 -8.96
C VAL A 66 -17.34 -4.22 -9.11
N ALA A 67 -16.97 -5.03 -10.10
CA ALA A 67 -15.58 -5.35 -10.38
C ALA A 67 -14.79 -4.11 -10.84
N GLU A 68 -15.37 -3.27 -11.69
CA GLU A 68 -14.77 -2.00 -12.13
C GLU A 68 -14.51 -1.06 -10.94
N ILE A 69 -15.49 -0.86 -10.06
CA ILE A 69 -15.32 -0.03 -8.85
C ILE A 69 -14.20 -0.58 -7.96
N LYS A 70 -14.21 -1.90 -7.70
CA LYS A 70 -13.16 -2.55 -6.89
C LYS A 70 -11.79 -2.43 -7.53
N PHE A 71 -11.71 -2.51 -8.85
CA PHE A 71 -10.45 -2.33 -9.57
C PHE A 71 -9.98 -0.89 -9.48
N GLY A 72 -10.87 0.10 -9.67
CA GLY A 72 -10.56 1.52 -9.49
C GLY A 72 -10.06 1.83 -8.08
N GLN A 73 -10.67 1.26 -7.05
CA GLN A 73 -10.19 1.38 -5.66
C GLN A 73 -8.77 0.84 -5.50
N LYS A 74 -8.49 -0.37 -6.00
CA LYS A 74 -7.14 -0.96 -5.94
C LYS A 74 -6.09 -0.16 -6.69
N VAL A 75 -6.44 0.37 -7.86
CA VAL A 75 -5.52 1.22 -8.64
C VAL A 75 -5.22 2.49 -7.86
N MET A 76 -6.24 3.14 -7.30
CA MET A 76 -6.07 4.32 -6.46
C MET A 76 -5.18 4.03 -5.25
N GLU A 77 -5.42 2.93 -4.54
CA GLU A 77 -4.58 2.49 -3.40
C GLU A 77 -3.12 2.34 -3.83
N LYS A 78 -2.84 1.63 -4.94
CA LYS A 78 -1.48 1.45 -5.45
C LYS A 78 -0.83 2.73 -5.94
N GLU A 79 -1.59 3.64 -6.53
CA GLU A 79 -1.07 4.96 -6.91
C GLU A 79 -0.74 5.80 -5.67
N THR A 80 -1.56 5.74 -4.63
CA THR A 80 -1.26 6.43 -3.37
C THR A 80 -0.03 5.84 -2.67
N GLU A 81 0.11 4.51 -2.65
CA GLU A 81 1.31 3.84 -2.12
C GLU A 81 2.56 4.32 -2.85
N LYS A 82 2.54 4.37 -4.20
CA LYS A 82 3.67 4.88 -5.00
C LYS A 82 4.02 6.33 -4.65
N LYS A 83 3.02 7.21 -4.55
CA LYS A 83 3.23 8.61 -4.17
C LYS A 83 3.83 8.75 -2.78
N ILE A 84 3.37 7.94 -1.83
CA ILE A 84 3.93 7.92 -0.47
C ILE A 84 5.40 7.49 -0.52
N SER A 85 5.72 6.41 -1.23
CA SER A 85 7.11 5.97 -1.39
C SER A 85 8.00 7.03 -2.05
N GLU A 86 7.52 7.71 -3.08
CA GLU A 86 8.28 8.82 -3.72
C GLU A 86 8.53 9.99 -2.75
N ILE A 87 7.54 10.33 -1.91
CA ILE A 87 7.69 11.37 -0.88
C ILE A 87 8.69 10.90 0.18
N GLU A 88 8.61 9.65 0.63
CA GLU A 88 9.53 9.07 1.60
C GLU A 88 10.97 9.05 1.09
N ASP A 89 11.19 8.62 -0.16
CA ASP A 89 12.49 8.59 -0.80
C ASP A 89 13.08 10.00 -0.92
N SER A 90 12.27 10.97 -1.38
CA SER A 90 12.72 12.36 -1.49
C SER A 90 13.03 12.99 -0.13
N ALA A 91 12.20 12.71 0.90
CA ALA A 91 12.44 13.16 2.26
C ALA A 91 13.70 12.51 2.87
N PHE A 92 13.94 11.23 2.59
CA PHE A 92 15.11 10.51 3.05
C PHE A 92 16.40 11.05 2.41
N LEU A 93 16.39 11.28 1.09
CA LEU A 93 17.50 11.93 0.39
C LEU A 93 17.78 13.33 0.93
N ALA A 94 16.73 14.15 1.13
CA ALA A 94 16.88 15.49 1.70
C ALA A 94 17.47 15.44 3.11
N ARG A 95 17.03 14.50 3.95
CA ARG A 95 17.55 14.31 5.30
C ARG A 95 19.01 13.87 5.30
N GLN A 96 19.39 12.91 4.46
CA GLN A 96 20.77 12.47 4.34
C GLN A 96 21.69 13.61 3.87
N ARG A 97 21.24 14.35 2.85
CA ARG A 97 21.99 15.50 2.34
C ARG A 97 22.18 16.56 3.42
N ALA A 98 21.12 16.93 4.14
CA ALA A 98 21.21 17.89 5.24
C ALA A 98 22.17 17.43 6.34
N LYS A 99 22.18 16.12 6.66
CA LYS A 99 23.12 15.55 7.63
C LYS A 99 24.57 15.63 7.13
N ALA A 100 24.82 15.24 5.88
CA ALA A 100 26.15 15.31 5.28
C ALA A 100 26.65 16.76 5.20
N ASP A 101 25.79 17.70 4.81
CA ASP A 101 26.11 19.13 4.75
C ASP A 101 26.43 19.70 6.14
N ALA A 102 25.69 19.27 7.18
CA ALA A 102 25.97 19.65 8.56
C ALA A 102 27.32 19.07 9.06
N GLU A 103 27.59 17.80 8.78
CA GLU A 103 28.87 17.15 9.11
C GLU A 103 30.03 17.84 8.37
N PHE A 104 29.86 18.16 7.10
CA PHE A 104 30.85 18.92 6.33
C PHE A 104 31.12 20.30 6.92
N TYR A 105 30.07 21.05 7.25
CA TYR A 105 30.20 22.39 7.84
C TYR A 105 30.92 22.33 9.20
N THR A 106 30.56 21.37 10.06
CA THR A 106 31.25 21.19 11.35
C THR A 106 32.72 20.80 11.18
N ALA A 107 33.03 19.87 10.27
CA ALA A 107 34.39 19.49 9.95
C ALA A 107 35.22 20.67 9.38
N GLN A 108 34.62 21.48 8.50
CA GLN A 108 35.26 22.67 7.96
C GLN A 108 35.56 23.69 9.06
N ARG A 109 34.58 24.01 9.92
CA ARG A 109 34.78 24.96 11.02
C ARG A 109 35.81 24.49 12.04
N THR A 110 35.84 23.20 12.35
CA THR A 110 36.86 22.63 13.23
C THR A 110 38.24 22.68 12.59
N ALA A 111 38.37 22.39 11.29
CA ALA A 111 39.64 22.54 10.56
C ALA A 111 40.12 24.00 10.53
N GLU A 112 39.23 24.96 10.26
CA GLU A 112 39.51 26.40 10.34
C GLU A 112 39.99 26.82 11.74
N ALA A 113 39.28 26.38 12.78
CA ALA A 113 39.66 26.66 14.17
C ALA A 113 41.02 26.04 14.52
N ASN A 114 41.30 24.83 14.03
CA ASN A 114 42.58 24.16 14.27
C ASN A 114 43.73 24.89 13.55
N LYS A 115 43.51 25.46 12.36
CA LYS A 115 44.51 26.32 11.69
C LYS A 115 44.88 27.53 12.55
N VAL A 116 43.92 28.16 13.21
CA VAL A 116 44.18 29.30 14.11
C VAL A 116 44.89 28.85 15.40
N LYS A 117 44.57 27.66 15.90
CA LYS A 117 45.20 27.08 17.10
C LYS A 117 46.62 26.55 16.87
N LEU A 118 47.06 26.38 15.62
CA LEU A 118 48.41 25.93 15.26
C LEU A 118 49.45 27.06 15.41
N THR A 119 49.46 27.74 16.57
CA THR A 119 50.54 28.64 16.97
C THR A 119 51.55 27.88 17.83
N PRO A 120 52.86 28.14 17.66
CA PRO A 120 53.90 27.40 18.39
C PRO A 120 53.72 27.51 19.92
N GLU A 121 53.35 28.69 20.39
CA GLU A 121 53.11 29.01 21.81
C GLU A 121 51.95 28.19 22.41
N TYR A 122 50.86 28.01 21.67
CA TYR A 122 49.70 27.24 22.12
C TYR A 122 50.00 25.73 22.15
N LEU A 123 50.76 25.24 21.17
CA LEU A 123 51.18 23.84 21.13
C LEU A 123 52.11 23.48 22.30
N GLU A 124 53.04 24.38 22.65
CA GLU A 124 53.89 24.21 23.83
C GLU A 124 53.08 24.19 25.12
N LEU A 125 52.17 25.15 25.32
CA LEU A 125 51.26 25.16 26.48
C LEU A 125 50.46 23.86 26.57
N MET A 126 49.89 23.40 25.45
CA MET A 126 49.13 22.15 25.39
C MET A 126 50.00 20.92 25.67
N LYS A 127 51.24 20.89 25.17
CA LYS A 127 52.22 19.83 25.46
C LYS A 127 52.51 19.75 26.95
N TYR A 128 52.84 20.87 27.60
CA TYR A 128 53.09 20.90 29.04
C TYR A 128 51.86 20.49 29.86
N LYS A 129 50.68 20.96 29.46
CA LYS A 129 49.41 20.58 30.12
C LYS A 129 49.13 19.08 30.00
N ALA A 130 49.37 18.49 28.83
CA ALA A 130 49.19 17.05 28.60
C ALA A 130 50.20 16.21 29.40
N ILE A 131 51.45 16.67 29.48
CA ILE A 131 52.50 16.03 30.30
C ILE A 131 52.07 16.08 31.78
N ALA A 132 51.65 17.24 32.29
CA ALA A 132 51.23 17.39 33.69
C ALA A 132 50.01 16.53 34.05
N ALA A 133 49.07 16.33 33.13
CA ALA A 133 47.88 15.53 33.36
C ALA A 133 48.14 14.01 33.29
N ASN A 134 49.05 13.57 32.42
CA ASN A 134 49.37 12.15 32.24
C ASN A 134 50.57 11.68 33.07
N SER A 135 51.35 12.60 33.67
CA SER A 135 52.47 12.22 34.52
C SER A 135 51.97 11.61 35.82
N LYS A 136 51.95 10.27 35.89
CA LYS A 136 52.05 9.56 37.16
C LYS A 136 53.46 9.80 37.69
N ILE A 137 53.57 10.50 38.80
CA ILE A 137 54.86 10.82 39.41
C ILE A 137 55.38 9.53 40.05
N TYR A 138 56.37 8.90 39.42
CA TYR A 138 57.06 7.73 39.97
C TYR A 138 58.34 8.20 40.66
N PHE A 139 58.49 7.88 41.96
CA PHE A 139 59.66 8.21 42.76
C PHE A 139 60.56 6.97 42.91
N GLY A 140 61.84 7.07 42.56
CA GLY A 140 62.82 5.98 42.67
C GLY A 140 64.18 6.38 42.08
N ASN A 141 65.25 5.64 42.40
CA ASN A 141 66.62 5.99 42.00
C ASN A 141 66.95 5.75 40.52
N ASP A 142 66.13 4.96 39.80
CA ASP A 142 66.30 4.68 38.37
C ASP A 142 64.99 4.97 37.61
N ILE A 143 64.79 6.22 37.22
CA ILE A 143 63.63 6.65 36.41
C ILE A 143 64.05 6.67 34.93
N PRO A 144 63.35 5.95 34.03
CA PRO A 144 63.59 6.06 32.59
C PRO A 144 63.37 7.50 32.11
N HIS A 145 64.36 8.10 31.45
CA HIS A 145 64.25 9.44 30.83
C HIS A 145 63.19 9.41 29.72
N MET A 146 61.94 9.69 30.07
CA MET A 146 60.85 9.69 29.11
C MET A 146 60.84 11.01 28.33
N PHE A 147 61.45 11.00 27.14
CA PHE A 147 61.15 11.83 25.95
C PHE A 147 60.67 13.28 26.19
N VAL A 148 61.38 14.04 27.03
CA VAL A 148 61.20 15.50 27.11
C VAL A 148 62.19 16.27 26.22
N ASP A 149 63.31 15.66 25.82
CA ASP A 149 64.31 16.22 24.90
C ASP A 149 64.24 15.59 23.50
N SER A 150 63.32 16.07 22.67
CA SER A 150 63.39 15.87 21.21
C SER A 150 62.95 17.13 20.46
N ALA A 151 63.26 18.31 21.01
CA ALA A 151 63.06 19.59 20.34
C ALA A 151 64.38 20.16 19.76
N GLY A 152 65.42 19.33 19.62
CA GLY A 152 66.75 19.82 19.18
C GLY A 152 67.68 18.81 18.51
N SER A 153 67.19 17.68 17.97
CA SER A 153 68.03 16.78 17.17
C SER A 153 67.22 16.05 16.09
N SER A 154 66.93 16.74 14.99
CA SER A 154 66.39 16.14 13.75
C SER A 154 67.29 16.40 12.53
N ILE A 155 68.58 16.68 12.74
CA ILE A 155 69.54 16.90 11.64
C ILE A 155 70.13 15.58 11.08
N LYS A 156 69.85 14.40 11.65
CA LYS A 156 70.45 13.13 11.18
C LYS A 156 69.50 12.04 10.67
N ALA A 157 68.19 12.30 10.55
CA ALA A 157 67.24 11.30 10.04
C ALA A 157 66.92 11.43 8.53
N SER A 158 67.29 12.54 7.88
CA SER A 158 67.08 12.72 6.43
C SER A 158 68.07 11.94 5.56
N ALA A 159 69.26 11.58 6.07
CA ALA A 159 70.30 10.91 5.28
C ALA A 159 70.04 9.40 5.02
N ALA A 160 69.15 8.76 5.76
CA ALA A 160 68.89 7.31 5.63
C ALA A 160 67.73 6.97 4.68
N MET A 161 66.88 7.95 4.33
CA MET A 161 65.74 7.73 3.43
C MET A 161 66.09 7.99 1.96
N ASP A 162 67.12 8.81 1.68
CA ASP A 162 67.59 9.05 0.31
C ASP A 162 68.36 7.86 -0.28
N ILE A 163 69.09 7.08 0.54
CA ILE A 163 69.86 5.91 0.07
C ILE A 163 68.93 4.74 -0.36
N VAL A 164 67.75 4.62 0.24
CA VAL A 164 66.78 3.56 -0.11
C VAL A 164 65.99 3.93 -1.37
N GLY A 165 65.85 5.23 -1.66
CA GLY A 165 65.21 5.72 -2.89
C GLY A 165 66.06 5.51 -4.15
N GLU A 166 67.38 5.65 -4.05
CA GLU A 166 68.29 5.44 -5.20
C GLU A 166 68.47 3.95 -5.56
N GLN A 167 68.43 3.02 -4.60
CA GLN A 167 68.59 1.58 -4.89
C GLN A 167 67.35 0.91 -5.51
N ILE A 168 66.19 1.56 -5.50
CA ILE A 168 64.96 1.03 -6.11
C ILE A 168 64.77 1.53 -7.55
N LEU A 169 65.53 2.54 -7.98
CA LEU A 169 65.49 3.11 -9.33
C LEU A 169 66.51 2.50 -10.31
N ASP A 170 67.45 1.66 -9.86
CA ASP A 170 68.46 0.99 -10.69
C ASP A 170 68.13 -0.49 -11.02
N LEU A 171 66.85 -0.87 -10.96
CA LEU A 171 66.35 -2.16 -11.42
C LEU A 171 65.25 -1.95 -12.47
N ASP A 172 65.66 -1.41 -13.63
CA ASP A 172 65.05 -1.69 -14.93
C ASP A 172 65.44 -3.11 -15.41
#